data_AF-A0A8H4SXQ7-F1
#
_entry.id   AF-A0A8H4SXQ7-F1
#
_cell.length_a   1.000
_cell.length_b   1.000
_cell.length_c   1.000
_cell.angle_alpha   90.00
_cell.angle_beta   90.00
_cell.angle_gamma   90.00
#
_symmetry.space_group_name_H-M   'P 1'
#
loop_
_entity.id
_entity.type
_entity.pdbx_description
1 polymer ?
#
loop_
_entity_poly.entity_id
_entity_poly.type
_entity_poly.pdbx_seq_one_letter_code
_entity_poly.pdbx_strand_id
1 'polypeptide(L)'
;MGNACSQRANCTVDFDSVNSAVLALGGVERGSFEADPDIAGIGTVTALVVGTAVGLLVAFIITVGLVLDRIPKLVEFTYNHPVVRTLVPSPNQLLPRKDWPGTQASVLPSKATSSSVQLINDPVYSTHPGPPEPSGYDPGYSTYQAPPGPNTGRQTAHRPRQSGRRKRRHPPHDASYVDIETSGPRPTYHQQLRRSTKEWIIEKIGPERTVNYAKLNSFPERSYEVLEAMLFCIHDSQLLLAIALALSFHLGTNCSTSQYHLDIAMNLSIIGCVSFLLAFTLVRNYWASPVASGIRIGCFGVVMSFIRQTIEKQSGMNLLPEYEPPFSRNDSLILLDAVCFLNMTYSSDLNGTIGNQTGLVGTVGKAFPTMSYHNFSKAIIAASLCSSVFRLYQLVLYRTSGPARKIRTLDGDETSGYWSAGFLSLLWFGVWLVCCWIHIATALHVFRIREWVSNSGWIQPDDFSSNPENDVRSFGQIAAIVASGSIVLAAFDRWKPGWWRSWYDEDDE
;
A
#
# COMPACT_ATOMS: atom_id res chain seq x y z
N MET A 1 9.62 -14.66 18.27
CA MET A 1 9.10 -15.51 19.36
C MET A 1 10.17 -16.50 19.78
N GLY A 2 10.94 -16.16 20.80
CA GLY A 2 12.04 -16.99 21.31
C GLY A 2 11.58 -17.94 22.43
N ASN A 3 12.50 -18.77 22.92
CA ASN A 3 12.31 -19.74 24.01
C ASN A 3 11.73 -19.13 25.30
N ALA A 4 11.81 -17.80 25.48
CA ALA A 4 11.30 -17.10 26.64
C ALA A 4 9.78 -17.26 26.85
N CYS A 5 9.00 -17.36 25.76
CA CYS A 5 7.55 -17.54 25.90
C CYS A 5 7.11 -18.96 26.21
N SER A 6 7.99 -19.93 26.01
CA SER A 6 7.70 -21.33 26.29
C SER A 6 7.34 -21.53 27.77
N GLN A 7 8.03 -20.88 28.70
CA GLN A 7 7.85 -21.21 30.12
C GLN A 7 6.59 -20.63 30.76
N ARG A 8 5.83 -19.77 30.06
CA ARG A 8 4.68 -19.06 30.64
C ARG A 8 3.32 -19.45 30.08
N ALA A 9 3.28 -20.01 28.88
CA ALA A 9 2.02 -20.32 28.23
C ALA A 9 1.39 -21.56 28.88
N ASN A 10 0.16 -21.40 29.36
CA ASN A 10 -0.63 -22.54 29.79
C ASN A 10 -1.56 -22.94 28.64
N CYS A 11 -1.37 -24.15 28.11
CA CYS A 11 -2.14 -24.69 26.98
C CYS A 11 -3.11 -25.80 27.43
N THR A 12 -3.45 -25.86 28.72
CA THR A 12 -4.40 -26.86 29.24
C THR A 12 -5.84 -26.41 29.05
N VAL A 13 -6.73 -27.39 28.90
CA VAL A 13 -8.17 -27.20 28.96
C VAL A 13 -8.69 -27.94 30.17
N ASP A 14 -9.24 -27.20 31.13
CA ASP A 14 -9.78 -27.77 32.36
C ASP A 14 -11.29 -27.96 32.20
N PHE A 15 -11.74 -29.20 32.34
CA PHE A 15 -13.14 -29.57 32.28
C PHE A 15 -13.70 -29.81 33.68
N ASP A 16 -15.02 -29.71 33.81
CA ASP A 16 -15.70 -30.17 35.02
C ASP A 16 -15.54 -31.69 35.24
N SER A 17 -15.90 -32.17 36.42
CA SER A 17 -15.73 -33.59 36.77
C SER A 17 -16.48 -34.56 35.86
N VAL A 18 -17.49 -34.08 35.13
CA VAL A 18 -18.31 -34.87 34.20
C VAL A 18 -17.86 -34.68 32.74
N ASN A 19 -16.90 -33.81 32.46
CA ASN A 19 -16.52 -33.36 31.12
C ASN A 19 -17.71 -32.87 30.27
N SER A 20 -18.64 -32.19 30.92
CA SER A 20 -19.81 -31.56 30.30
C SER A 20 -19.62 -30.06 30.04
N ALA A 21 -18.71 -29.41 30.77
CA ALA A 21 -18.44 -27.98 30.67
C ALA A 21 -16.94 -27.67 30.79
N VAL A 22 -16.52 -26.60 30.11
CA VAL A 22 -15.17 -26.06 30.23
C VAL A 22 -15.13 -25.10 31.41
N LEU A 23 -14.26 -25.37 32.38
CA LEU A 23 -14.04 -24.53 33.56
C LEU A 23 -13.00 -23.44 33.27
N ALA A 24 -11.90 -23.82 32.63
CA ALA A 24 -10.82 -22.89 32.27
C ALA A 24 -10.12 -23.27 30.95
N LEU A 25 -9.62 -22.26 30.25
CA LEU A 25 -8.82 -22.37 29.04
C LEU A 25 -7.49 -21.67 29.28
N GLY A 26 -6.40 -22.43 29.32
CA GLY A 26 -5.06 -21.87 29.56
C GLY A 26 -4.95 -21.18 30.92
N GLY A 27 -5.67 -21.67 31.94
CA GLY A 27 -5.73 -21.06 33.27
C GLY A 27 -6.59 -19.80 33.35
N VAL A 28 -7.25 -19.40 32.26
CA VAL A 28 -8.27 -18.34 32.25
C VAL A 28 -9.62 -18.97 32.53
N GLU A 29 -10.32 -18.48 33.55
CA GLU A 29 -11.70 -18.88 33.87
C GLU A 29 -12.71 -18.06 33.05
N ARG A 30 -13.94 -18.57 32.92
CA ARG A 30 -15.00 -17.83 32.22
C ARG A 30 -15.27 -16.48 32.92
N GLY A 31 -15.28 -15.40 32.15
CA GLY A 31 -15.43 -14.02 32.64
C GLY A 31 -14.12 -13.39 33.14
N SER A 32 -12.97 -14.05 32.92
CA SER A 32 -11.64 -13.51 33.26
C SER A 32 -10.72 -13.37 32.05
N PHE A 33 -11.24 -13.59 30.83
CA PHE A 33 -10.45 -13.42 29.61
C PHE A 33 -10.14 -11.95 29.36
N GLU A 34 -8.85 -11.62 29.39
CA GLU A 34 -8.34 -10.27 29.22
C GLU A 34 -8.60 -9.78 27.78
N ALA A 35 -9.36 -8.68 27.67
CA ALA A 35 -9.60 -8.01 26.41
C ALA A 35 -8.34 -7.27 25.92
N ASP A 36 -8.07 -7.29 24.62
CA ASP A 36 -7.05 -6.44 24.00
C ASP A 36 -7.70 -5.39 23.09
N PRO A 37 -8.12 -4.24 23.66
CA PRO A 37 -8.78 -3.19 22.89
C PRO A 37 -7.87 -2.55 21.84
N ASP A 38 -6.54 -2.70 21.90
CA ASP A 38 -5.67 -2.14 20.88
C ASP A 38 -5.62 -3.00 19.62
N ILE A 39 -5.82 -4.32 19.75
CA ILE A 39 -5.86 -5.27 18.63
C ILE A 39 -7.29 -5.52 18.14
N ALA A 40 -8.19 -5.90 19.04
CA ALA A 40 -9.56 -6.31 18.73
C ALA A 40 -10.60 -5.22 19.04
N GLY A 41 -10.16 -4.05 19.50
CA GLY A 41 -11.05 -2.94 19.78
C GLY A 41 -11.82 -2.47 18.55
N ILE A 42 -13.08 -2.09 18.76
CA ILE A 42 -13.96 -1.64 17.70
C ILE A 42 -13.37 -0.44 16.95
N GLY A 43 -12.66 0.46 17.63
CA GLY A 43 -12.01 1.60 16.99
C GLY A 43 -10.89 1.21 16.02
N THR A 44 -10.01 0.28 16.40
CA THR A 44 -8.94 -0.25 15.54
C THR A 44 -9.54 -0.96 14.33
N VAL A 45 -10.51 -1.84 14.56
CA VAL A 45 -11.22 -2.59 13.50
C VAL A 45 -11.92 -1.63 12.54
N THR A 46 -12.62 -0.62 13.07
CA THR A 46 -13.36 0.36 12.27
C THR A 46 -12.43 1.23 11.45
N ALA A 47 -11.32 1.69 12.02
CA ALA A 47 -10.32 2.49 11.31
C ALA A 47 -9.74 1.74 10.10
N LEU A 48 -9.47 0.44 10.24
CA LEU A 48 -8.95 -0.38 9.14
C LEU A 48 -10.02 -0.70 8.08
N VAL A 49 -11.18 -1.15 8.54
CA VAL A 49 -12.28 -1.58 7.66
C VAL A 49 -12.84 -0.38 6.88
N VAL A 50 -13.21 0.70 7.57
CA VAL A 50 -13.81 1.89 6.94
C VAL A 50 -12.78 2.61 6.07
N GLY A 51 -11.55 2.76 6.53
CA GLY A 51 -10.48 3.38 5.72
C GLY A 51 -10.27 2.65 4.40
N THR A 52 -10.24 1.31 4.44
CA THR A 52 -10.09 0.48 3.23
C THR A 52 -11.34 0.51 2.35
N ALA A 53 -12.55 0.53 2.92
CA ALA A 53 -13.79 0.66 2.17
C ALA A 53 -13.86 1.99 1.40
N VAL A 54 -13.45 3.10 2.03
CA VAL A 54 -13.30 4.40 1.36
C VAL A 54 -12.25 4.31 0.25
N GLY A 55 -11.11 3.66 0.51
CA GLY A 55 -10.09 3.40 -0.50
C GLY A 55 -10.61 2.60 -1.71
N LEU A 56 -11.43 1.58 -1.49
CA LEU A 56 -12.09 0.79 -2.53
C LEU A 56 -13.09 1.61 -3.35
N LEU A 57 -13.84 2.51 -2.71
CA LEU A 57 -14.75 3.43 -3.39
C LEU A 57 -13.99 4.44 -4.26
N VAL A 58 -12.93 5.05 -3.72
CA VAL A 58 -12.04 5.95 -4.47
C VAL A 58 -11.41 5.21 -5.66
N ALA A 59 -10.91 4.00 -5.43
CA ALA A 59 -10.37 3.12 -6.46
C ALA A 59 -11.41 2.79 -7.55
N PHE A 60 -12.66 2.56 -7.18
CA PHE A 60 -13.76 2.33 -8.13
C PHE A 60 -14.01 3.56 -9.00
N ILE A 61 -14.13 4.75 -8.39
CA ILE A 61 -14.32 6.01 -9.12
C ILE A 61 -13.17 6.22 -10.11
N ILE A 62 -11.92 5.97 -9.67
CA ILE A 62 -10.75 6.08 -10.54
C ILE A 62 -10.84 5.11 -11.72
N THR A 63 -11.12 3.83 -11.42
CA THR A 63 -11.20 2.76 -12.42
C THR A 63 -12.30 3.04 -13.44
N VAL A 64 -13.49 3.44 -13.00
CA VAL A 64 -14.60 3.80 -13.87
C VAL A 64 -14.20 4.97 -14.77
N GLY A 65 -13.66 6.06 -14.23
CA GLY A 65 -13.27 7.20 -15.07
C GLY A 65 -12.17 6.83 -16.08
N LEU A 66 -11.23 5.94 -15.71
CA LEU A 66 -10.21 5.42 -16.64
C LEU A 66 -10.83 4.54 -17.74
N VAL A 67 -11.86 3.75 -17.43
CA VAL A 67 -12.59 2.95 -18.41
C VAL A 67 -13.40 3.83 -19.35
N LEU A 68 -14.14 4.81 -18.81
CA LEU A 68 -14.99 5.71 -19.59
C LEU A 68 -14.18 6.54 -20.58
N ASP A 69 -13.00 7.01 -20.20
CA ASP A 69 -12.10 7.77 -21.08
C ASP A 69 -11.54 6.93 -22.26
N ARG A 70 -11.52 5.60 -22.13
CA ARG A 70 -10.97 4.71 -23.17
C ARG A 70 -11.99 4.29 -24.22
N ILE A 71 -13.27 4.62 -24.05
CA ILE A 71 -14.33 4.29 -25.01
C ILE A 71 -14.55 5.52 -25.91
N PRO A 72 -14.06 5.57 -27.16
CA PRO A 72 -14.09 6.76 -28.00
C PRO A 72 -15.51 7.26 -28.27
N LYS A 73 -16.46 6.34 -28.46
CA LYS A 73 -17.89 6.70 -28.63
C LYS A 73 -18.44 7.39 -27.39
N LEU A 74 -17.96 7.00 -26.21
CA LEU A 74 -18.37 7.60 -24.96
C LEU A 74 -17.67 8.94 -24.72
N VAL A 75 -16.40 9.06 -25.13
CA VAL A 75 -15.66 10.33 -25.17
C VAL A 75 -16.32 11.33 -26.11
N GLU A 76 -16.73 10.89 -27.30
CA GLU A 76 -17.46 11.71 -28.26
C GLU A 76 -18.84 12.12 -27.70
N PHE A 77 -19.55 11.18 -27.07
CA PHE A 77 -20.80 11.47 -26.36
C PHE A 77 -20.61 12.47 -25.21
N THR A 78 -19.58 12.30 -24.38
CA THR A 78 -19.26 13.25 -23.27
C THR A 78 -18.80 14.60 -23.79
N TYR A 79 -18.10 14.64 -24.92
CA TYR A 79 -17.71 15.88 -25.57
C TYR A 79 -18.95 16.65 -26.07
N ASN A 80 -19.95 15.92 -26.57
CA ASN A 80 -21.20 16.47 -27.07
C ASN A 80 -22.22 16.81 -25.95
N HIS A 81 -21.99 16.34 -24.71
CA HIS A 81 -22.84 16.63 -23.56
C HIS A 81 -22.08 17.33 -22.43
N PRO A 82 -22.13 18.68 -22.35
CA PRO A 82 -21.34 19.46 -21.40
C PRO A 82 -21.61 19.14 -19.92
N VAL A 83 -22.81 18.65 -19.59
CA VAL A 83 -23.17 18.21 -18.22
C VAL A 83 -22.48 16.90 -17.83
N VAL A 84 -22.23 16.00 -18.77
CA VAL A 84 -21.53 14.73 -18.50
C VAL A 84 -20.02 14.95 -18.50
N ARG A 85 -19.54 15.94 -19.27
CA ARG A 85 -18.13 16.36 -19.31
C ARG A 85 -17.59 16.82 -17.96
N THR A 86 -18.43 17.36 -17.07
CA THR A 86 -18.01 17.73 -15.72
C THR A 86 -17.78 16.52 -14.81
N LEU A 87 -18.27 15.32 -15.20
CA LEU A 87 -18.19 14.10 -14.41
C LEU A 87 -17.06 13.14 -14.85
N VAL A 88 -16.58 13.24 -16.09
CA VAL A 88 -15.59 12.31 -16.66
C VAL A 88 -14.28 13.04 -16.97
N PRO A 89 -13.14 12.64 -16.37
CA PRO A 89 -11.89 13.34 -16.63
C PRO A 89 -11.12 12.90 -17.86
N SER A 90 -10.47 13.87 -18.51
CA SER A 90 -9.50 13.60 -19.57
C SER A 90 -8.10 13.38 -18.98
N PRO A 91 -7.40 12.29 -19.31
CA PRO A 91 -6.08 11.95 -18.76
C PRO A 91 -4.91 12.34 -19.68
N ASN A 92 -5.17 12.98 -20.83
CA ASN A 92 -4.14 13.30 -21.82
C ASN A 92 -3.53 14.69 -21.59
N GLN A 93 -2.86 14.92 -20.45
CA GLN A 93 -1.98 16.10 -20.31
C GLN A 93 -0.92 16.06 -19.19
N LEU A 94 -0.54 14.89 -18.69
CA LEU A 94 0.42 14.77 -17.57
C LEU A 94 1.82 14.34 -18.03
N LEU A 95 2.68 15.33 -18.30
CA LEU A 95 4.11 15.21 -18.08
C LEU A 95 4.62 16.46 -17.34
N PRO A 96 5.42 16.30 -16.28
CA PRO A 96 6.18 17.42 -15.74
C PRO A 96 7.13 17.93 -16.82
N ARG A 97 6.99 19.22 -17.14
CA ARG A 97 7.84 19.90 -18.12
C ARG A 97 9.26 19.95 -17.55
N LYS A 98 10.17 19.16 -18.13
CA LYS A 98 11.61 19.13 -17.79
C LYS A 98 12.35 20.40 -18.23
N ASP A 99 11.65 21.32 -18.90
CA ASP A 99 12.18 22.54 -19.50
C ASP A 99 11.69 23.78 -18.77
N TRP A 100 11.60 23.76 -17.43
CA TRP A 100 11.65 25.03 -16.70
C TRP A 100 13.09 25.52 -16.86
N PRO A 101 13.35 26.59 -17.64
CA PRO A 101 14.68 27.18 -17.64
C PRO A 101 14.88 27.61 -16.20
N GLY A 102 15.87 27.02 -15.53
CA GLY A 102 16.34 27.54 -14.27
C GLY A 102 16.50 29.03 -14.45
N THR A 103 15.68 29.78 -13.72
CA THR A 103 15.82 31.21 -13.57
C THR A 103 17.28 31.38 -13.18
N GLN A 104 18.12 31.83 -14.13
CA GLN A 104 19.30 32.57 -13.77
C GLN A 104 18.76 33.80 -13.08
N ALA A 105 18.51 33.67 -11.77
CA ALA A 105 18.41 34.81 -10.89
C ALA A 105 19.76 35.51 -11.05
N SER A 106 19.76 36.55 -11.86
CA SER A 106 20.79 37.58 -11.81
C SER A 106 20.88 37.99 -10.35
N VAL A 107 22.00 37.64 -9.73
CA VAL A 107 22.37 38.07 -8.39
C VAL A 107 22.47 39.60 -8.46
N LEU A 108 21.37 40.28 -8.11
CA LEU A 108 21.38 41.68 -7.77
C LEU A 108 21.87 41.75 -6.31
N PRO A 109 22.97 42.47 -6.02
CA PRO A 109 23.48 42.59 -4.66
C PRO A 109 22.51 43.46 -3.84
N SER A 110 21.63 42.81 -3.06
CA SER A 110 20.85 43.51 -2.05
C SER A 110 21.74 43.85 -0.87
N LYS A 111 21.80 45.15 -0.58
CA LYS A 111 22.47 45.75 0.56
C LYS A 111 21.79 45.26 1.84
N ALA A 112 22.48 44.45 2.63
CA ALA A 112 21.99 43.99 3.92
C ALA A 112 21.97 45.17 4.91
N THR A 113 20.77 45.62 5.29
CA THR A 113 20.57 46.45 6.47
C THR A 113 20.31 45.50 7.64
N SER A 114 21.28 45.42 8.54
CA SER A 114 21.19 44.71 9.81
C SER A 114 20.13 45.38 10.70
N SER A 115 19.04 44.68 10.99
CA SER A 115 18.20 44.95 12.16
C SER A 115 18.26 43.73 13.08
N SER A 116 18.90 43.93 14.23
CA SER A 116 19.02 42.97 15.31
C SER A 116 17.68 42.79 16.00
N VAL A 117 17.12 41.57 15.93
CA VAL A 117 16.01 41.13 16.79
C VAL A 117 16.62 40.68 18.12
N GLN A 118 16.28 41.40 19.20
CA GLN A 118 16.62 41.00 20.57
C GLN A 118 15.73 39.82 20.99
N LEU A 119 16.36 38.67 21.30
CA LEU A 119 15.70 37.61 22.05
C LEU A 119 15.62 38.01 23.53
N ILE A 120 14.39 38.09 24.05
CA ILE A 120 14.11 38.17 25.47
C ILE A 120 14.32 36.78 26.06
N ASN A 121 15.35 36.64 26.90
CA ASN A 121 15.59 35.48 27.74
C ASN A 121 15.07 35.77 29.15
N ASP A 122 13.98 35.12 29.54
CA ASP A 122 13.56 35.01 30.93
C ASP A 122 13.43 33.52 31.30
N PRO A 123 14.23 32.99 32.25
CA PRO A 123 13.97 31.70 32.86
C PRO A 123 13.21 31.90 34.17
N VAL A 124 11.92 31.55 34.18
CA VAL A 124 11.17 31.37 35.44
C VAL A 124 11.41 29.94 35.94
N TYR A 125 12.11 29.87 37.07
CA TYR A 125 12.24 28.67 37.90
C TYR A 125 10.85 28.17 38.33
N SER A 126 10.55 26.91 38.08
CA SER A 126 9.44 26.21 38.73
C SER A 126 9.96 24.92 39.35
N THR A 127 10.03 24.93 40.68
CA THR A 127 10.41 23.80 41.55
C THR A 127 9.18 22.95 41.82
N HIS A 128 9.15 21.72 41.32
CA HIS A 128 8.30 20.67 41.87
C HIS A 128 9.15 19.44 42.26
N PRO A 129 8.88 18.83 43.43
CA PRO A 129 9.70 17.75 43.97
C PRO A 129 9.34 16.40 43.31
N GLY A 130 10.38 15.67 42.92
CA GLY A 130 10.26 14.33 42.34
C GLY A 130 9.94 13.25 43.39
N PRO A 131 9.29 12.14 42.99
CA PRO A 131 9.07 10.98 43.85
C PRO A 131 10.33 10.10 43.95
N PRO A 132 10.44 9.26 45.01
CA PRO A 132 11.68 8.60 45.39
C PRO A 132 12.05 7.42 44.48
N GLU A 133 13.37 7.31 44.23
CA GLU A 133 14.04 6.17 43.59
C GLU A 133 13.82 4.86 44.36
N PRO A 134 13.68 3.73 43.65
CA PRO A 134 14.08 2.44 44.15
C PRO A 134 15.44 2.02 43.55
N SER A 135 16.43 1.97 44.44
CA SER A 135 17.50 0.99 44.55
C SER A 135 17.74 0.02 43.38
N GLY A 136 18.85 0.25 42.68
CA GLY A 136 19.96 -0.71 42.53
C GLY A 136 19.64 -2.11 42.02
N TYR A 137 19.90 -2.34 40.73
CA TYR A 137 20.33 -3.65 40.21
C TYR A 137 21.36 -3.44 39.09
N ASP A 138 22.59 -3.90 39.35
CA ASP A 138 23.65 -4.09 38.36
C ASP A 138 23.25 -5.15 37.32
N PRO A 139 23.70 -4.99 36.06
CA PRO A 139 24.09 -6.15 35.28
C PRO A 139 25.52 -6.02 34.77
N GLY A 140 26.35 -6.97 35.19
CA GLY A 140 27.70 -7.18 34.67
C GLY A 140 27.69 -7.52 33.17
N TYR A 141 28.46 -6.75 32.41
CA TYR A 141 28.75 -7.05 31.01
C TYR A 141 29.79 -8.16 30.92
N SER A 142 29.36 -9.35 30.46
CA SER A 142 30.25 -10.42 30.01
C SER A 142 30.61 -10.20 28.54
N THR A 143 31.89 -9.99 28.29
CA THR A 143 32.50 -9.83 26.96
C THR A 143 32.76 -11.22 26.37
N TYR A 144 32.02 -11.63 25.34
CA TYR A 144 32.36 -12.81 24.55
C TYR A 144 33.11 -12.42 23.27
N GLN A 145 34.37 -12.88 23.22
CA GLN A 145 35.28 -12.82 22.10
C GLN A 145 34.77 -13.67 20.92
N ALA A 146 34.81 -13.11 19.71
CA ALA A 146 34.65 -13.86 18.46
C ALA A 146 36.01 -14.36 17.95
N PRO A 147 36.13 -15.63 17.50
CA PRO A 147 37.35 -16.12 16.85
C PRO A 147 37.38 -15.79 15.33
N PRO A 148 38.57 -15.74 14.71
CA PRO A 148 38.75 -15.26 13.34
C PRO A 148 38.82 -16.38 12.29
N GLY A 149 38.28 -16.10 11.08
CA GLY A 149 38.69 -16.68 9.79
C GLY A 149 38.36 -18.15 9.53
N PRO A 150 38.38 -18.63 8.25
CA PRO A 150 39.46 -18.31 7.31
C PRO A 150 39.05 -17.98 5.85
N ASN A 151 40.04 -17.36 5.20
CA ASN A 151 40.17 -17.12 3.76
C ASN A 151 40.18 -18.41 2.93
N THR A 152 39.44 -18.39 1.82
CA THR A 152 39.75 -19.09 0.55
C THR A 152 39.11 -18.23 -0.55
N GLY A 153 39.62 -18.06 -1.76
CA GLY A 153 40.74 -18.67 -2.48
C GLY A 153 40.52 -18.27 -3.94
N ARG A 154 41.43 -17.43 -4.45
CA ARG A 154 41.45 -16.89 -5.81
C ARG A 154 41.94 -17.98 -6.77
N GLN A 155 41.20 -18.29 -7.84
CA GLN A 155 41.78 -18.92 -9.04
C GLN A 155 41.20 -18.35 -10.34
N THR A 156 42.14 -17.99 -11.19
CA THR A 156 42.12 -17.48 -12.57
C THR A 156 42.15 -18.62 -13.60
N ALA A 157 41.50 -18.45 -14.76
CA ALA A 157 41.93 -18.93 -16.10
C ALA A 157 40.89 -18.47 -17.16
N HIS A 158 41.18 -17.58 -18.11
CA HIS A 158 41.85 -17.73 -19.42
C HIS A 158 40.99 -18.24 -20.61
N ARG A 159 40.68 -17.29 -21.53
CA ARG A 159 40.63 -17.35 -23.04
C ARG A 159 39.62 -18.28 -23.77
N PRO A 160 39.38 -18.13 -25.10
CA PRO A 160 39.57 -16.98 -26.02
C PRO A 160 38.37 -16.65 -26.97
N ARG A 161 38.37 -15.39 -27.45
CA ARG A 161 38.13 -14.90 -28.83
C ARG A 161 37.54 -15.87 -29.88
N GLN A 162 36.38 -15.53 -30.46
CA GLN A 162 36.08 -15.80 -31.88
C GLN A 162 35.21 -14.71 -32.52
N SER A 163 35.69 -14.28 -33.68
CA SER A 163 35.13 -13.30 -34.61
C SER A 163 34.26 -13.99 -35.67
N GLY A 164 33.09 -13.41 -36.00
CA GLY A 164 32.31 -13.75 -37.20
C GLY A 164 31.47 -12.54 -37.62
N ARG A 165 31.92 -11.73 -38.57
CA ARG A 165 31.80 -11.85 -40.04
C ARG A 165 30.39 -11.57 -40.59
N ARG A 166 30.08 -10.27 -40.70
CA ARG A 166 29.55 -9.54 -41.89
C ARG A 166 28.84 -10.37 -42.98
N LYS A 167 27.56 -10.08 -43.23
CA LYS A 167 26.92 -10.18 -44.56
C LYS A 167 25.88 -9.05 -44.74
N ARG A 168 26.27 -8.02 -45.50
CA ARG A 168 25.36 -7.06 -46.15
C ARG A 168 24.85 -7.72 -47.43
N ARG A 169 23.54 -7.63 -47.71
CA ARG A 169 22.95 -7.91 -49.01
C ARG A 169 22.46 -6.60 -49.62
N HIS A 170 22.99 -6.26 -50.80
CA HIS A 170 22.39 -5.36 -51.77
C HIS A 170 21.38 -6.13 -52.64
N PRO A 171 20.38 -5.44 -53.19
CA PRO A 171 19.86 -5.74 -54.52
C PRO A 171 20.11 -4.59 -55.51
N PRO A 172 19.97 -4.85 -56.83
CA PRO A 172 20.66 -4.13 -57.89
C PRO A 172 19.86 -2.97 -58.49
N HIS A 173 20.63 -2.16 -59.22
CA HIS A 173 20.21 -1.18 -60.22
C HIS A 173 19.25 -1.74 -61.25
N ASP A 174 18.31 -0.91 -61.71
CA ASP A 174 18.04 -0.76 -63.13
C ASP A 174 17.77 0.71 -63.46
N ALA A 175 18.38 1.13 -64.58
CA ALA A 175 18.43 2.48 -65.08
C ALA A 175 17.39 2.68 -66.18
N SER A 176 16.83 3.89 -66.27
CA SER A 176 16.28 4.42 -67.52
C SER A 176 16.58 5.91 -67.55
N TYR A 177 17.55 6.25 -68.41
CA TYR A 177 17.97 7.60 -68.76
C TYR A 177 16.93 8.20 -69.72
N VAL A 178 16.48 9.42 -69.44
CA VAL A 178 15.85 10.30 -70.42
C VAL A 178 16.65 11.60 -70.42
N ASP A 179 17.41 11.81 -71.49
CA ASP A 179 18.12 13.05 -71.76
C ASP A 179 17.13 14.13 -72.18
N ILE A 180 17.14 15.27 -71.48
CA ILE A 180 16.62 16.53 -71.98
C ILE A 180 17.70 17.60 -71.72
N GLU A 181 18.45 17.92 -72.77
CA GLU A 181 19.24 19.14 -72.86
C GLU A 181 18.32 20.36 -72.75
N THR A 182 18.55 21.21 -71.76
CA THR A 182 18.26 22.64 -71.89
C THR A 182 19.31 23.45 -71.14
N SER A 183 20.04 24.25 -71.93
CA SER A 183 21.08 25.17 -71.53
C SER A 183 20.48 26.43 -70.87
N GLY A 184 20.97 26.75 -69.67
CA GLY A 184 20.69 28.01 -68.99
C GLY A 184 21.43 28.08 -67.65
N PRO A 185 22.14 29.18 -67.33
CA PRO A 185 22.93 29.26 -66.10
C PRO A 185 21.99 29.43 -64.90
N ARG A 186 21.84 28.37 -64.10
CA ARG A 186 21.13 28.42 -62.80
C ARG A 186 22.10 28.66 -61.65
N PRO A 187 21.73 29.53 -60.69
CA PRO A 187 22.53 29.83 -59.52
C PRO A 187 22.64 28.63 -58.57
N THR A 188 23.75 28.56 -57.84
CA THR A 188 24.13 27.50 -56.89
C THR A 188 23.11 27.31 -55.76
N TYR A 189 22.38 26.19 -55.83
CA TYR A 189 21.34 25.73 -54.90
C TYR A 189 21.83 25.52 -53.44
N HIS A 190 23.15 25.38 -53.23
CA HIS A 190 23.70 25.08 -51.90
C HIS A 190 23.77 26.27 -50.93
N GLN A 191 23.56 27.51 -51.36
CA GLN A 191 23.65 28.68 -50.47
C GLN A 191 22.30 29.15 -49.93
N GLN A 192 21.18 28.76 -50.55
CA GLN A 192 19.83 29.20 -50.14
C GLN A 192 19.21 28.28 -49.08
N LEU A 193 19.56 26.99 -49.07
CA LEU A 193 19.09 26.04 -48.05
C LEU A 193 19.71 26.26 -46.66
N ARG A 194 20.85 26.97 -46.56
CA ARG A 194 21.55 27.24 -45.30
C ARG A 194 21.08 28.50 -44.56
N ARG A 195 20.35 29.40 -45.23
CA ARG A 195 19.68 30.55 -44.59
C ARG A 195 18.24 30.23 -44.20
N SER A 196 17.53 29.42 -45.01
CA SER A 196 16.14 29.05 -44.72
C SER A 196 15.97 28.10 -43.51
N THR A 197 16.97 27.30 -43.16
CA THR A 197 16.90 26.37 -42.01
C THR A 197 17.25 26.99 -40.66
N LYS A 198 17.75 28.24 -40.61
CA LYS A 198 18.05 28.93 -39.35
C LYS A 198 16.98 29.92 -38.89
N GLU A 199 16.07 30.33 -39.78
CA GLU A 199 14.97 31.24 -39.41
C GLU A 199 13.66 30.50 -39.06
N TRP A 200 13.54 29.20 -39.37
CA TRP A 200 12.37 28.39 -39.00
C TRP A 200 12.42 27.77 -37.60
N ILE A 201 13.50 27.99 -36.84
CA ILE A 201 13.70 27.38 -35.50
C ILE A 201 14.10 28.45 -34.50
N ILE A 202 13.33 29.53 -34.42
CA ILE A 202 12.94 30.29 -33.21
C ILE A 202 11.73 31.09 -33.72
N GLU A 203 10.65 30.39 -34.07
CA GLU A 203 9.34 31.03 -33.99
C GLU A 203 9.18 31.31 -32.49
N LYS A 204 9.42 32.57 -32.11
CA LYS A 204 9.12 33.08 -30.78
C LYS A 204 7.70 32.64 -30.46
N ILE A 205 7.57 31.59 -29.67
CA ILE A 205 6.33 31.28 -28.99
C ILE A 205 6.08 32.52 -28.13
N GLY A 206 5.24 33.42 -28.64
CA GLY A 206 4.96 34.68 -27.98
C GLY A 206 4.47 34.39 -26.56
N PRO A 207 4.87 35.18 -25.56
CA PRO A 207 4.44 34.99 -24.17
C PRO A 207 2.90 34.96 -24.03
N GLU A 208 2.15 35.52 -24.98
CA GLU A 208 0.69 35.41 -25.04
C GLU A 208 0.15 33.97 -25.17
N ARG A 209 0.89 33.04 -25.80
CA ARG A 209 0.44 31.63 -25.87
C ARG A 209 0.62 30.90 -24.55
N THR A 210 1.55 31.32 -23.68
CA THR A 210 1.74 30.66 -22.38
C THR A 210 0.67 31.03 -21.34
N VAL A 211 -0.03 32.16 -21.50
CA VAL A 211 -1.07 32.61 -20.55
C VAL A 211 -2.34 31.74 -20.62
N ASN A 212 -2.63 31.11 -21.77
CA ASN A 212 -3.82 30.28 -21.94
C ASN A 212 -3.67 28.84 -21.42
N TYR A 213 -2.49 28.40 -21.00
CA TYR A 213 -2.29 27.03 -20.49
C TYR A 213 -2.69 26.86 -19.02
N ALA A 214 -2.65 27.92 -18.21
CA ALA A 214 -3.15 27.87 -16.82
C ALA A 214 -4.68 27.61 -16.74
N LYS A 215 -5.39 27.84 -17.85
CA LYS A 215 -6.85 27.69 -17.95
C LYS A 215 -7.31 26.30 -18.40
N LEU A 216 -6.37 25.39 -18.72
CA LEU A 216 -6.63 24.12 -19.38
C LEU A 216 -6.63 22.91 -18.42
N ASN A 217 -6.30 23.08 -17.13
CA ASN A 217 -6.52 22.04 -16.13
C ASN A 217 -8.02 21.94 -15.87
N SER A 218 -8.68 21.14 -16.70
CA SER A 218 -10.10 20.85 -16.56
C SER A 218 -10.35 20.34 -15.13
N PHE A 219 -11.43 20.80 -14.48
CA PHE A 219 -11.91 20.34 -13.16
C PHE A 219 -11.72 18.83 -12.90
N PRO A 220 -11.91 17.95 -13.90
CA PRO A 220 -11.70 16.53 -13.73
C PRO A 220 -10.24 16.07 -13.50
N GLU A 221 -9.20 16.77 -13.98
CA GLU A 221 -7.80 16.38 -13.70
C GLU A 221 -7.45 16.61 -12.23
N ARG A 222 -7.95 17.71 -11.66
CA ARG A 222 -7.75 18.05 -10.25
C ARG A 222 -8.42 17.04 -9.33
N SER A 223 -9.63 16.59 -9.65
CA SER A 223 -10.30 15.57 -8.83
C SER A 223 -9.51 14.26 -8.82
N TYR A 224 -8.88 13.89 -9.94
CA TYR A 224 -8.01 12.72 -9.99
C TYR A 224 -6.77 12.84 -9.10
N GLU A 225 -6.10 13.98 -9.09
CA GLU A 225 -4.93 14.20 -8.23
C GLU A 225 -5.31 14.11 -6.75
N VAL A 226 -6.48 14.64 -6.39
CA VAL A 226 -7.02 14.55 -5.03
C VAL A 226 -7.37 13.10 -4.68
N LEU A 227 -8.04 12.36 -5.57
CA LEU A 227 -8.39 10.95 -5.37
C LEU A 227 -7.14 10.06 -5.27
N GLU A 228 -6.11 10.30 -6.09
CA GLU A 228 -4.83 9.58 -5.99
C GLU A 228 -4.11 9.89 -4.68
N ALA A 229 -4.14 11.15 -4.23
CA ALA A 229 -3.58 11.55 -2.95
C ALA A 229 -4.33 10.92 -1.76
N MET A 230 -5.68 10.88 -1.81
CA MET A 230 -6.51 10.16 -0.83
C MET A 230 -6.09 8.70 -0.76
N LEU A 231 -5.98 8.04 -1.91
CA LEU A 231 -5.66 6.62 -1.97
C LEU A 231 -4.27 6.33 -1.39
N PHE A 232 -3.28 7.19 -1.63
CA PHE A 232 -1.96 7.09 -1.00
C PHE A 232 -2.01 7.26 0.52
N CYS A 233 -2.68 8.30 1.00
CA CYS A 233 -2.73 8.58 2.44
C CYS A 233 -3.45 7.46 3.19
N ILE A 234 -4.59 6.99 2.67
CA ILE A 234 -5.32 5.84 3.21
C ILE A 234 -4.38 4.65 3.25
N HIS A 235 -3.81 4.27 2.10
CA HIS A 235 -2.88 3.15 2.02
C HIS A 235 -1.72 3.25 3.05
N ASP A 236 -1.03 4.39 3.11
CA ASP A 236 0.14 4.56 3.96
C ASP A 236 -0.25 4.39 5.44
N SER A 237 -1.41 4.92 5.87
CA SER A 237 -1.91 4.72 7.23
C SER A 237 -2.26 3.26 7.54
N GLN A 238 -2.92 2.57 6.61
CA GLN A 238 -3.33 1.17 6.77
C GLN A 238 -2.11 0.25 6.85
N LEU A 239 -1.08 0.54 6.06
CA LEU A 239 0.16 -0.22 6.06
C LEU A 239 0.97 0.00 7.34
N LEU A 240 1.05 1.26 7.82
CA LEU A 240 1.70 1.56 9.10
C LEU A 240 0.98 0.90 10.27
N LEU A 241 -0.35 0.89 10.27
CA LEU A 241 -1.13 0.22 11.31
C LEU A 241 -0.97 -1.31 11.26
N ALA A 242 -0.94 -1.91 10.06
CA ALA A 242 -0.63 -3.33 9.91
C ALA A 242 0.78 -3.69 10.39
N ILE A 243 1.77 -2.82 10.16
CA ILE A 243 3.13 -2.98 10.71
C ILE A 243 3.12 -2.85 12.23
N ALA A 244 2.40 -1.87 12.78
CA ALA A 244 2.29 -1.69 14.22
C ALA A 244 1.68 -2.95 14.87
N LEU A 245 0.60 -3.50 14.30
CA LEU A 245 0.03 -4.78 14.74
C LEU A 245 1.07 -5.90 14.67
N ALA A 246 1.73 -6.10 13.52
CA ALA A 246 2.75 -7.14 13.36
C ALA A 246 3.92 -6.99 14.36
N LEU A 247 4.35 -5.76 14.63
CA LEU A 247 5.38 -5.46 15.62
C LEU A 247 4.89 -5.72 17.04
N SER A 248 3.63 -5.41 17.38
CA SER A 248 3.06 -5.75 18.69
C SER A 248 3.11 -7.25 18.95
N PHE A 249 2.88 -8.10 17.94
CA PHE A 249 3.06 -9.55 18.08
C PHE A 249 4.52 -9.99 18.12
N HIS A 250 5.40 -9.31 17.38
CA HIS A 250 6.80 -9.71 17.28
C HIS A 250 7.64 -9.28 18.49
N LEU A 251 7.45 -8.03 18.92
CA LEU A 251 8.08 -7.39 20.07
C LEU A 251 7.36 -7.73 21.37
N GLY A 252 6.07 -8.06 21.27
CA GLY A 252 5.23 -8.43 22.39
C GLY A 252 5.90 -9.45 23.28
N THR A 253 6.27 -8.98 24.46
CA THR A 253 6.56 -9.75 25.68
C THR A 253 5.38 -10.60 26.15
N ASN A 254 4.23 -10.48 25.47
CA ASN A 254 2.97 -11.04 25.87
C ASN A 254 2.81 -12.40 25.20
N CYS A 255 3.43 -13.39 25.83
CA CYS A 255 3.15 -14.80 25.56
C CYS A 255 1.67 -15.15 25.80
N SER A 256 0.92 -14.23 26.40
CA SER A 256 -0.52 -14.24 26.69
C SER A 256 -1.41 -13.73 25.55
N THR A 257 -0.86 -13.34 24.39
CA THR A 257 -1.75 -12.93 23.29
C THR A 257 -2.51 -14.14 22.78
N SER A 258 -3.84 -14.11 22.93
CA SER A 258 -4.71 -15.20 22.51
C SER A 258 -4.71 -15.42 20.99
N GLN A 259 -5.11 -16.62 20.60
CA GLN A 259 -5.26 -17.00 19.20
C GLN A 259 -6.35 -16.18 18.49
N TYR A 260 -7.38 -15.74 19.22
CA TYR A 260 -8.40 -14.80 18.78
C TYR A 260 -7.79 -13.46 18.36
N HIS A 261 -6.97 -12.85 19.23
CA HIS A 261 -6.32 -11.58 18.94
C HIS A 261 -5.35 -11.71 17.76
N LEU A 262 -4.59 -12.82 17.67
CA LEU A 262 -3.74 -13.11 16.52
C LEU A 262 -4.55 -13.21 15.22
N ASP A 263 -5.68 -13.92 15.24
CA ASP A 263 -6.51 -14.08 14.05
C ASP A 263 -7.11 -12.75 13.58
N ILE A 264 -7.59 -11.91 14.50
CA ILE A 264 -8.04 -10.55 14.17
C ILE A 264 -6.90 -9.75 13.54
N ALA A 265 -5.72 -9.72 14.17
CA ALA A 265 -4.60 -8.95 13.67
C ALA A 265 -4.13 -9.40 12.28
N MET A 266 -4.15 -10.70 12.01
CA MET A 266 -3.82 -11.28 10.72
C MET A 266 -4.83 -10.85 9.64
N ASN A 267 -6.13 -10.89 9.94
CA ASN A 267 -7.18 -10.45 9.02
C ASN A 267 -7.14 -8.93 8.79
N LEU A 268 -6.90 -8.13 9.83
CA LEU A 268 -6.70 -6.68 9.71
C LEU A 268 -5.44 -6.33 8.89
N SER A 269 -4.35 -7.08 9.05
CA SER A 269 -3.15 -6.93 8.23
C SER A 269 -3.41 -7.25 6.76
N ILE A 270 -4.24 -8.25 6.47
CA ILE A 270 -4.70 -8.56 5.10
C ILE A 270 -5.50 -7.39 4.52
N ILE A 271 -6.39 -6.78 5.30
CA ILE A 271 -7.13 -5.58 4.89
C ILE A 271 -6.15 -4.46 4.52
N GLY A 272 -5.12 -4.20 5.33
CA GLY A 272 -4.08 -3.21 5.00
C GLY A 272 -3.30 -3.54 3.71
N CYS A 273 -3.00 -4.84 3.48
CA CYS A 273 -2.38 -5.31 2.25
C CYS A 273 -3.28 -5.12 1.00
N VAL A 274 -4.60 -5.23 1.16
CA VAL A 274 -5.56 -4.92 0.09
C VAL A 274 -5.47 -3.44 -0.29
N SER A 275 -5.40 -2.53 0.69
CA SER A 275 -5.24 -1.09 0.44
C SER A 275 -3.94 -0.79 -0.33
N PHE A 276 -2.84 -1.47 0.00
CA PHE A 276 -1.57 -1.37 -0.75
C PHE A 276 -1.73 -1.80 -2.20
N LEU A 277 -2.33 -2.96 -2.43
CA LEU A 277 -2.50 -3.51 -3.77
C LEU A 277 -3.33 -2.57 -4.66
N LEU A 278 -4.37 -1.95 -4.11
CA LEU A 278 -5.18 -0.94 -4.81
C LEU A 278 -4.34 0.29 -5.21
N ALA A 279 -3.61 0.87 -4.26
CA ALA A 279 -2.78 2.06 -4.52
C ALA A 279 -1.68 1.76 -5.55
N PHE A 280 -0.99 0.62 -5.40
CA PHE A 280 0.06 0.19 -6.33
C PHE A 280 -0.47 -0.04 -7.75
N THR A 281 -1.67 -0.61 -7.87
CA THR A 281 -2.27 -0.95 -9.16
C THR A 281 -2.85 0.26 -9.88
N LEU A 282 -3.51 1.17 -9.16
CA LEU A 282 -4.32 2.24 -9.76
C LEU A 282 -3.62 3.60 -9.84
N VAL A 283 -2.73 3.93 -8.90
CA VAL A 283 -2.12 5.26 -8.88
C VAL A 283 -1.15 5.42 -10.05
N ARG A 284 -1.44 6.34 -10.98
CA ARG A 284 -0.65 6.51 -12.22
C ARG A 284 0.80 6.85 -11.90
N ASN A 285 0.99 7.76 -10.95
CA ASN A 285 2.28 8.30 -10.57
C ASN A 285 2.87 7.62 -9.35
N TYR A 286 2.64 6.31 -9.17
CA TYR A 286 3.18 5.56 -8.02
C TYR A 286 4.68 5.73 -7.85
N TRP A 287 5.42 5.81 -8.95
CA TRP A 287 6.88 5.93 -9.02
C TRP A 287 7.40 7.38 -9.11
N ALA A 288 6.53 8.40 -8.94
CA ALA A 288 6.98 9.78 -9.00
C ALA A 288 8.02 10.12 -7.93
N SER A 289 7.93 9.49 -6.75
CA SER A 289 8.94 9.51 -5.71
C SER A 289 9.50 8.11 -5.48
N PRO A 290 10.56 7.69 -6.19
CA PRO A 290 11.04 6.31 -6.19
C PRO A 290 11.49 5.83 -4.80
N VAL A 291 12.01 6.73 -3.96
CA VAL A 291 12.40 6.42 -2.58
C VAL A 291 11.17 6.10 -1.74
N ALA A 292 10.12 6.92 -1.81
CA ALA A 292 8.87 6.66 -1.08
C ALA A 292 8.19 5.38 -1.57
N SER A 293 8.16 5.12 -2.89
CA SER A 293 7.66 3.87 -3.46
C SER A 293 8.44 2.66 -2.94
N GLY A 294 9.77 2.76 -2.88
CA GLY A 294 10.64 1.70 -2.36
C GLY A 294 10.36 1.40 -0.88
N ILE A 295 10.19 2.43 -0.05
CA ILE A 295 9.83 2.27 1.37
C ILE A 295 8.47 1.57 1.49
N ARG A 296 7.44 2.00 0.74
CA ARG A 296 6.11 1.38 0.77
C ARG A 296 6.15 -0.10 0.39
N ILE A 297 6.87 -0.44 -0.68
CA ILE A 297 7.06 -1.84 -1.11
C ILE A 297 7.79 -2.65 -0.02
N GLY A 298 8.81 -2.07 0.61
CA GLY A 298 9.51 -2.68 1.75
C GLY A 298 8.57 -2.96 2.92
N CYS A 299 7.79 -1.95 3.33
CA CYS A 299 6.78 -2.04 4.37
C CYS A 299 5.74 -3.14 4.07
N PHE A 300 5.21 -3.18 2.84
CA PHE A 300 4.31 -4.24 2.38
C PHE A 300 4.97 -5.62 2.46
N GLY A 301 6.23 -5.73 2.04
CA GLY A 301 7.03 -6.96 2.14
C GLY A 301 7.18 -7.43 3.59
N VAL A 302 7.38 -6.53 4.54
CA VAL A 302 7.46 -6.85 5.99
C VAL A 302 6.13 -7.42 6.49
N VAL A 303 5.00 -6.78 6.19
CA VAL A 303 3.67 -7.27 6.60
C VAL A 303 3.36 -8.63 5.96
N MET A 304 3.63 -8.79 4.67
CA MET A 304 3.43 -10.07 3.98
C MET A 304 4.35 -11.17 4.52
N SER A 305 5.59 -10.84 4.89
CA SER A 305 6.52 -11.76 5.54
C SER A 305 6.01 -12.18 6.91
N PHE A 306 5.49 -11.26 7.71
CA PHE A 306 4.86 -11.57 8.99
C PHE A 306 3.68 -12.55 8.82
N ILE A 307 2.73 -12.21 7.93
CA ILE A 307 1.57 -13.06 7.64
C ILE A 307 2.02 -14.47 7.22
N ARG A 308 2.97 -14.54 6.28
CA ARG A 308 3.49 -15.81 5.78
C ARG A 308 4.17 -16.64 6.87
N GLN A 309 5.03 -16.05 7.69
CA GLN A 309 5.71 -16.77 8.77
C GLN A 309 4.72 -17.32 9.80
N THR A 310 3.68 -16.57 10.13
CA THR A 310 2.62 -17.02 11.04
C THR A 310 1.87 -18.21 10.44
N ILE A 311 1.46 -18.12 9.16
CA ILE A 311 0.81 -19.22 8.45
C ILE A 311 1.70 -20.46 8.38
N GLU A 312 2.97 -20.32 7.99
CA GLU A 312 3.91 -21.44 7.85
C GLU A 312 4.11 -22.17 9.18
N LYS A 313 4.16 -21.43 10.30
CA LYS A 313 4.22 -22.04 11.64
C LYS A 313 2.96 -22.81 11.99
N GLN A 314 1.77 -22.21 11.81
CA GLN A 314 0.51 -22.87 12.14
C GLN A 314 0.23 -24.09 11.24
N SER A 315 0.51 -23.96 9.95
CA SER A 315 0.30 -25.02 8.95
C SER A 315 1.31 -26.16 9.07
N GLY A 316 2.59 -25.86 9.33
CA GLY A 316 3.64 -26.88 9.47
C GLY A 316 3.39 -27.87 10.59
N MET A 317 2.56 -27.50 11.57
CA MET A 317 2.26 -28.35 12.73
C MET A 317 0.88 -29.00 12.68
N ASN A 318 0.08 -28.77 11.62
CA ASN A 318 -1.34 -29.15 11.54
C ASN A 318 -2.16 -28.64 12.75
N LEU A 319 -1.73 -27.52 13.35
CA LEU A 319 -2.29 -26.94 14.58
C LEU A 319 -3.22 -25.79 14.28
N LEU A 320 -4.12 -26.00 13.34
CA LEU A 320 -5.03 -24.94 12.96
C LEU A 320 -6.19 -24.91 13.95
N PRO A 321 -6.34 -23.81 14.71
CA PRO A 321 -7.55 -23.61 15.49
C PRO A 321 -8.73 -23.55 14.52
N GLU A 322 -9.92 -23.82 15.05
CA GLU A 322 -11.14 -23.62 14.30
C GLU A 322 -11.24 -22.17 13.82
N TYR A 323 -11.49 -21.97 12.53
CA TYR A 323 -11.51 -20.65 11.91
C TYR A 323 -12.65 -19.79 12.48
N GLU A 324 -13.85 -20.36 12.59
CA GLU A 324 -15.04 -19.70 13.13
C GLU A 324 -15.79 -20.70 14.01
N PRO A 325 -15.90 -20.47 15.33
CA PRO A 325 -16.69 -21.32 16.20
C PRO A 325 -18.18 -21.24 15.83
N PRO A 326 -18.96 -22.33 15.98
CA PRO A 326 -20.40 -22.28 15.76
C PRO A 326 -21.08 -21.41 16.84
N PHE A 327 -22.09 -20.63 16.46
CA PHE A 327 -22.86 -19.77 17.38
C PHE A 327 -23.55 -20.51 18.54
N SER A 328 -23.77 -21.82 18.42
CA SER A 328 -24.36 -22.64 19.48
C SER A 328 -23.38 -23.00 20.60
N ARG A 329 -22.08 -22.74 20.41
CA ARG A 329 -21.01 -23.14 21.32
C ARG A 329 -20.35 -21.89 21.89
N ASN A 330 -20.25 -21.83 23.22
CA ASN A 330 -19.67 -20.68 23.92
C ASN A 330 -18.18 -20.89 24.22
N ASP A 331 -17.67 -22.11 24.07
CA ASP A 331 -16.29 -22.45 24.39
C ASP A 331 -15.52 -22.72 23.10
N SER A 332 -14.30 -22.19 23.00
CA SER A 332 -13.46 -22.44 21.84
C SER A 332 -11.98 -22.30 22.14
N LEU A 333 -11.18 -23.15 21.48
CA LEU A 333 -9.73 -23.09 21.49
C LEU A 333 -9.14 -21.77 20.97
N ILE A 334 -9.92 -20.92 20.28
CA ILE A 334 -9.44 -19.59 19.85
C ILE A 334 -9.13 -18.67 21.05
N LEU A 335 -9.64 -18.97 22.24
CA LEU A 335 -9.39 -18.19 23.46
C LEU A 335 -8.06 -18.55 24.13
N LEU A 336 -7.42 -19.66 23.75
CA LEU A 336 -6.09 -20.02 24.26
C LEU A 336 -5.02 -19.08 23.71
N ASP A 337 -3.87 -19.03 24.39
CA ASP A 337 -2.69 -18.30 23.93
C ASP A 337 -2.27 -18.76 22.52
N ALA A 338 -1.98 -17.80 21.63
CA ALA A 338 -1.59 -18.08 20.25
C ALA A 338 -0.33 -18.95 20.17
N VAL A 339 0.56 -18.87 21.17
CA VAL A 339 1.78 -19.67 21.23
C VAL A 339 1.50 -21.18 21.33
N CYS A 340 0.33 -21.58 21.86
CA CYS A 340 -0.12 -22.97 21.87
C CYS A 340 -0.27 -23.55 20.45
N PHE A 341 -0.52 -22.68 19.45
CA PHE A 341 -0.67 -23.05 18.04
C PHE A 341 0.57 -22.73 17.19
N LEU A 342 1.59 -22.10 17.78
CA LEU A 342 2.82 -21.69 17.09
C LEU A 342 4.05 -22.52 17.50
N ASN A 343 3.93 -23.39 18.49
CA ASN A 343 5.01 -24.27 18.94
C ASN A 343 4.54 -25.73 19.11
N MET A 344 5.33 -26.65 18.53
CA MET A 344 5.03 -28.08 18.45
C MET A 344 5.01 -28.75 19.82
N THR A 345 5.77 -28.26 20.81
CA THR A 345 5.80 -28.86 22.15
C THR A 345 4.46 -28.73 22.86
N TYR A 346 3.78 -27.58 22.76
CA TYR A 346 2.47 -27.39 23.39
C TYR A 346 1.35 -28.12 22.67
N SER A 347 1.54 -28.42 21.38
CA SER A 347 0.59 -29.17 20.59
C SER A 347 0.26 -30.54 21.16
N SER A 348 1.28 -31.27 21.61
CA SER A 348 1.08 -32.61 22.13
C SER A 348 0.28 -32.58 23.42
N ASP A 349 0.57 -31.59 24.27
CA ASP A 349 -0.09 -31.40 25.55
C ASP A 349 -1.55 -30.96 25.33
N LEU A 350 -1.76 -30.01 24.40
CA LEU A 350 -3.09 -29.56 24.01
C LEU A 350 -3.94 -30.70 23.45
N ASN A 351 -3.41 -31.50 22.52
CA ASN A 351 -4.13 -32.67 22.00
C ASN A 351 -4.43 -33.71 23.09
N GLY A 352 -3.51 -33.88 24.05
CA GLY A 352 -3.72 -34.75 25.22
C GLY A 352 -4.86 -34.27 26.11
N THR A 353 -4.96 -32.97 26.38
CA THR A 353 -6.01 -32.38 27.22
C THR A 353 -7.37 -32.33 26.54
N ILE A 354 -7.44 -31.98 25.25
CA ILE A 354 -8.72 -31.96 24.51
C ILE A 354 -9.31 -33.36 24.42
N GLY A 355 -8.47 -34.39 24.21
CA GLY A 355 -8.92 -35.78 24.10
C GLY A 355 -10.08 -35.94 23.12
N ASN A 356 -11.19 -36.54 23.59
CA ASN A 356 -12.41 -36.73 22.80
C ASN A 356 -13.42 -35.57 22.93
N GLN A 357 -13.09 -34.48 23.61
CA GLN A 357 -13.99 -33.35 23.90
C GLN A 357 -14.04 -32.30 22.78
N THR A 358 -13.73 -32.69 21.54
CA THR A 358 -13.72 -31.77 20.39
C THR A 358 -15.10 -31.16 20.10
N GLY A 359 -16.18 -31.76 20.59
CA GLY A 359 -17.53 -31.20 20.50
C GLY A 359 -17.73 -29.94 21.36
N LEU A 360 -17.01 -29.83 22.49
CA LEU A 360 -17.15 -28.73 23.44
C LEU A 360 -16.25 -27.53 23.11
N VAL A 361 -15.00 -27.78 22.71
CA VAL A 361 -14.01 -26.70 22.46
C VAL A 361 -13.65 -26.51 20.98
N GLY A 362 -14.06 -27.46 20.13
CA GLY A 362 -13.68 -27.50 18.71
C GLY A 362 -12.56 -28.49 18.41
N THR A 363 -12.30 -28.64 17.13
CA THR A 363 -11.28 -29.57 16.60
C THR A 363 -10.03 -28.82 16.19
N VAL A 364 -8.86 -29.33 16.58
CA VAL A 364 -7.57 -28.88 16.04
C VAL A 364 -7.32 -29.57 14.69
N GLY A 365 -6.76 -28.84 13.73
CA GLY A 365 -6.20 -29.45 12.51
C GLY A 365 -7.21 -29.78 11.42
N LYS A 366 -8.41 -29.20 11.44
CA LYS A 366 -9.25 -29.20 10.23
C LYS A 366 -8.54 -28.45 9.11
N ALA A 367 -8.70 -28.96 7.88
CA ALA A 367 -8.21 -28.28 6.69
C ALA A 367 -8.71 -26.83 6.67
N PHE A 368 -7.83 -25.89 6.30
CA PHE A 368 -8.21 -24.50 6.13
C PHE A 368 -9.51 -24.40 5.31
N PRO A 369 -10.51 -23.64 5.77
CA PRO A 369 -11.64 -23.36 4.91
C PRO A 369 -11.13 -22.71 3.62
N THR A 370 -11.85 -22.95 2.53
CA THR A 370 -11.56 -22.34 1.22
C THR A 370 -11.46 -20.81 1.31
N MET A 371 -12.13 -20.19 2.29
CA MET A 371 -12.02 -18.77 2.63
C MET A 371 -11.22 -18.53 3.91
N SER A 372 -9.91 -18.81 3.88
CA SER A 372 -8.98 -18.51 4.98
C SER A 372 -7.96 -17.44 4.57
N TYR A 373 -7.37 -16.77 5.57
CA TYR A 373 -6.27 -15.80 5.40
C TYR A 373 -5.10 -16.36 4.59
N HIS A 374 -4.87 -17.68 4.62
CA HIS A 374 -3.88 -18.35 3.79
C HIS A 374 -4.18 -18.21 2.29
N ASN A 375 -5.41 -18.48 1.85
CA ASN A 375 -5.80 -18.33 0.45
C ASN A 375 -5.85 -16.86 0.04
N PHE A 376 -6.31 -15.97 0.94
CA PHE A 376 -6.27 -14.52 0.69
C PHE A 376 -4.83 -14.01 0.52
N SER A 377 -3.88 -14.45 1.36
CA SER A 377 -2.48 -14.06 1.22
C SER A 377 -1.88 -14.48 -0.12
N LYS A 378 -2.19 -15.70 -0.59
CA LYS A 378 -1.79 -16.19 -1.92
C LYS A 378 -2.40 -15.36 -3.04
N ALA A 379 -3.68 -15.04 -2.94
CA ALA A 379 -4.37 -14.20 -3.91
C ALA A 379 -3.76 -12.79 -3.99
N ILE A 380 -3.43 -12.18 -2.83
CA ILE A 380 -2.75 -10.88 -2.75
C ILE A 380 -1.36 -10.96 -3.38
N ILE A 381 -0.55 -11.99 -3.07
CA ILE A 381 0.77 -12.18 -3.67
C ILE A 381 0.67 -12.32 -5.19
N ALA A 382 -0.25 -13.16 -5.68
CA ALA A 382 -0.45 -13.38 -7.10
C ALA A 382 -0.89 -12.07 -7.80
N ALA A 383 -1.86 -11.35 -7.25
CA ALA A 383 -2.32 -10.08 -7.80
C ALA A 383 -1.23 -8.99 -7.76
N SER A 384 -0.41 -8.96 -6.71
CA SER A 384 0.73 -8.04 -6.57
C SER A 384 1.82 -8.34 -7.59
N LEU A 385 2.13 -9.61 -7.83
CA LEU A 385 3.09 -10.04 -8.86
C LEU A 385 2.58 -9.70 -10.27
N CYS A 386 1.32 -10.01 -10.57
CA CYS A 386 0.69 -9.63 -11.84
C CYS A 386 0.75 -8.12 -12.06
N SER A 387 0.40 -7.33 -11.04
CA SER A 387 0.45 -5.86 -11.09
C SER A 387 1.89 -5.36 -11.27
N SER A 388 2.87 -5.99 -10.61
CA SER A 388 4.29 -5.62 -10.70
C SER A 388 4.87 -5.88 -12.08
N VAL A 389 4.62 -7.07 -12.64
CA VAL A 389 5.03 -7.44 -14.01
C VAL A 389 4.42 -6.45 -15.00
N PHE A 390 3.13 -6.13 -14.82
CA PHE A 390 2.43 -5.21 -15.67
C PHE A 390 3.00 -3.78 -15.59
N ARG A 391 3.28 -3.28 -14.39
CA ARG A 391 3.91 -1.96 -14.19
C ARG A 391 5.33 -1.92 -14.76
N LEU A 392 6.10 -2.99 -14.60
CA LEU A 392 7.43 -3.11 -15.19
C LEU A 392 7.35 -3.10 -16.72
N TYR A 393 6.40 -3.83 -17.29
CA TYR A 393 6.13 -3.82 -18.73
C TYR A 393 5.79 -2.42 -19.23
N GLN A 394 4.89 -1.70 -18.56
CA GLN A 394 4.60 -0.29 -18.86
C GLN A 394 5.87 0.57 -18.78
N LEU A 395 6.65 0.44 -17.71
CA LEU A 395 7.88 1.20 -17.52
C LEU A 395 8.88 0.98 -18.67
N VAL A 396 9.07 -0.27 -19.10
CA VAL A 396 9.98 -0.62 -20.22
C VAL A 396 9.47 -0.06 -21.55
N LEU A 397 8.17 -0.18 -21.84
CA LEU A 397 7.59 0.34 -23.07
C LEU A 397 7.64 1.88 -23.13
N TYR A 398 7.26 2.56 -22.05
CA TYR A 398 7.24 4.03 -22.00
C TYR A 398 8.64 4.64 -21.92
N ARG A 399 9.61 3.95 -21.29
CA ARG A 399 11.00 4.44 -21.23
C ARG A 399 11.70 4.38 -22.58
N THR A 400 11.41 3.36 -23.38
CA THR A 400 12.05 3.18 -24.69
C THR A 400 11.46 4.07 -25.77
N SER A 401 10.17 4.40 -25.67
CA SER A 401 9.46 5.16 -26.71
C SER A 401 9.27 6.64 -26.38
N GLY A 402 9.60 7.04 -25.15
CA GLY A 402 8.99 8.22 -24.54
C GLY A 402 7.46 8.07 -24.45
N PRO A 403 6.76 8.93 -23.72
CA PRO A 403 5.34 9.14 -23.98
C PRO A 403 5.25 9.56 -25.44
N ALA A 404 4.75 8.66 -26.29
CA ALA A 404 4.75 8.88 -27.71
C ALA A 404 4.03 10.20 -27.98
N ARG A 405 4.79 11.27 -28.25
CA ARG A 405 4.33 12.36 -29.12
C ARG A 405 4.19 11.73 -30.51
N LYS A 406 3.23 10.82 -30.66
CA LYS A 406 2.67 10.54 -31.97
C LYS A 406 1.95 11.84 -32.31
N ILE A 407 2.69 12.71 -32.98
CA ILE A 407 2.14 13.64 -33.96
C ILE A 407 1.14 12.77 -34.73
N ARG A 408 -0.15 13.02 -34.53
CA ARG A 408 -1.24 12.35 -35.25
C ARG A 408 -0.93 12.50 -36.73
N THR A 409 -0.31 11.49 -37.33
CA THR A 409 -0.31 11.35 -38.78
C THR A 409 -1.71 10.89 -39.12
N LEU A 410 -2.47 11.80 -39.73
CA LEU A 410 -3.91 11.74 -39.95
C LEU A 410 -4.40 10.48 -40.69
N ASP A 411 -3.51 9.70 -41.31
CA ASP A 411 -3.88 8.66 -42.28
C ASP A 411 -3.45 7.21 -41.94
N GLY A 412 -2.96 6.93 -40.73
CA GLY A 412 -2.35 5.63 -40.43
C GLY A 412 -3.14 4.75 -39.46
N ASP A 413 -4.04 3.91 -40.00
CA ASP A 413 -4.65 2.68 -39.45
C ASP A 413 -4.53 2.47 -37.91
N GLU A 414 -5.52 2.97 -37.17
CA GLU A 414 -5.56 3.10 -35.70
C GLU A 414 -5.90 1.81 -34.93
N THR A 415 -5.95 0.65 -35.59
CA THR A 415 -6.55 -0.58 -35.02
C THR A 415 -5.70 -1.26 -33.93
N SER A 416 -4.38 -1.01 -33.88
CA SER A 416 -3.47 -1.68 -32.94
C SER A 416 -3.57 -1.18 -31.48
N GLY A 417 -4.09 0.02 -31.23
CA GLY A 417 -4.10 0.62 -29.89
C GLY A 417 -5.22 0.10 -28.97
N TYR A 418 -6.34 -0.30 -29.54
CA TYR A 418 -7.58 -0.55 -28.81
C TYR A 418 -7.51 -1.77 -27.87
N TRP A 419 -6.89 -2.85 -28.35
CA TRP A 419 -6.74 -4.09 -27.58
C TRP A 419 -5.87 -3.91 -26.33
N SER A 420 -4.87 -3.02 -26.40
CA SER A 420 -3.99 -2.74 -25.27
C SER A 420 -4.70 -1.99 -24.12
N ALA A 421 -5.62 -1.07 -24.46
CA ALA A 421 -6.38 -0.30 -23.49
C ALA A 421 -7.49 -1.14 -22.83
N GLY A 422 -8.23 -1.93 -23.63
CA GLY A 422 -9.28 -2.82 -23.10
C GLY A 422 -8.72 -3.87 -22.13
N PHE A 423 -7.61 -4.51 -22.49
CA PHE A 423 -6.94 -5.47 -21.62
C PHE A 423 -6.49 -4.86 -20.29
N LEU A 424 -5.96 -3.62 -20.34
CA LEU A 424 -5.53 -2.91 -19.14
C LEU A 424 -6.69 -2.59 -18.20
N SER A 425 -7.79 -2.08 -18.75
CA SER A 425 -9.02 -1.84 -18.00
C SER A 425 -9.55 -3.10 -17.32
N LEU A 426 -9.53 -4.24 -18.04
CA LEU A 426 -9.93 -5.53 -17.49
C LEU A 426 -9.01 -5.99 -16.35
N LEU A 427 -7.70 -5.77 -16.48
CA LEU A 427 -6.74 -6.11 -15.42
C LEU A 427 -6.99 -5.28 -14.16
N TRP A 428 -7.14 -3.97 -14.29
CA TRP A 428 -7.41 -3.07 -13.15
C TRP A 428 -8.73 -3.43 -12.47
N PHE A 429 -9.79 -3.64 -13.25
CA PHE A 429 -11.09 -4.04 -12.72
C PHE A 429 -11.03 -5.41 -12.05
N GLY A 430 -10.29 -6.36 -12.63
CA GLY A 430 -10.07 -7.69 -12.04
C GLY A 430 -9.35 -7.61 -10.69
N VAL A 431 -8.27 -6.83 -10.59
CA VAL A 431 -7.58 -6.60 -9.31
C VAL A 431 -8.51 -5.94 -8.29
N TRP A 432 -9.29 -4.93 -8.71
CA TRP A 432 -10.27 -4.28 -7.84
C TRP A 432 -11.33 -5.26 -7.32
N LEU A 433 -11.89 -6.13 -8.17
CA LEU A 433 -12.85 -7.16 -7.77
C LEU A 433 -12.26 -8.13 -6.75
N VAL A 434 -11.01 -8.60 -6.97
CA VAL A 434 -10.31 -9.46 -6.01
C VAL A 434 -10.13 -8.75 -4.67
N CYS A 435 -9.74 -7.47 -4.69
CA CYS A 435 -9.60 -6.64 -3.49
C CYS A 435 -10.93 -6.49 -2.74
N CYS A 436 -12.02 -6.18 -3.45
CA CYS A 436 -13.38 -6.11 -2.88
C CYS A 436 -13.78 -7.41 -2.19
N TRP A 437 -13.59 -8.54 -2.88
CA TRP A 437 -13.97 -9.84 -2.33
C TRP A 437 -13.17 -10.19 -1.06
N ILE A 438 -11.84 -10.02 -1.07
CA ILE A 438 -10.99 -10.27 0.10
C ILE A 438 -11.40 -9.34 1.25
N HIS A 439 -11.60 -8.05 0.97
CA HIS A 439 -12.00 -7.08 1.99
C HIS A 439 -13.33 -7.43 2.66
N ILE A 440 -14.37 -7.73 1.86
CA ILE A 440 -15.69 -8.11 2.39
C ILE A 440 -15.58 -9.39 3.21
N ALA A 441 -14.90 -10.42 2.70
CA ALA A 441 -14.78 -11.70 3.39
C ALA A 441 -14.02 -11.58 4.72
N THR A 442 -12.91 -10.84 4.74
CA THR A 442 -12.13 -10.59 5.96
C THR A 442 -12.86 -9.70 6.96
N ALA A 443 -13.53 -8.63 6.51
CA ALA A 443 -14.32 -7.78 7.39
C ALA A 443 -15.48 -8.57 8.04
N LEU A 444 -16.24 -9.33 7.24
CA LEU A 444 -17.32 -10.18 7.76
C LEU A 444 -16.81 -11.23 8.75
N HIS A 445 -15.61 -11.76 8.54
CA HIS A 445 -14.98 -12.70 9.47
C HIS A 445 -14.63 -12.02 10.80
N VAL A 446 -13.95 -10.87 10.75
CA VAL A 446 -13.56 -10.09 11.94
C VAL A 446 -14.79 -9.70 12.76
N PHE A 447 -15.87 -9.24 12.13
CA PHE A 447 -17.08 -8.89 12.88
C PHE A 447 -17.76 -10.10 13.50
N ARG A 448 -17.84 -11.24 12.80
CA ARG A 448 -18.46 -12.46 13.33
C ARG A 448 -17.68 -13.06 14.49
N ILE A 449 -16.35 -13.10 14.41
CA ILE A 449 -15.54 -13.63 15.52
C ILE A 449 -15.60 -12.71 16.75
N ARG A 450 -15.60 -11.38 16.56
CA ARG A 450 -15.80 -10.42 17.66
C ARG A 450 -17.16 -10.56 18.32
N GLU A 451 -18.21 -10.68 17.51
CA GLU A 451 -19.57 -10.90 18.01
C GLU A 451 -19.65 -12.23 18.79
N TRP A 452 -19.04 -13.29 18.26
CA TRP A 452 -18.97 -14.57 18.96
C TRP A 452 -18.27 -14.46 20.32
N VAL A 453 -17.08 -13.86 20.38
CA VAL A 453 -16.34 -13.71 21.64
C VAL A 453 -17.13 -12.83 22.62
N SER A 454 -17.76 -11.75 22.15
CA SER A 454 -18.61 -10.89 22.98
C SER A 454 -19.80 -11.64 23.60
N ASN A 455 -20.36 -12.62 22.87
CA ASN A 455 -21.51 -13.41 23.33
C ASN A 455 -21.10 -14.68 24.10
N SER A 456 -19.83 -15.06 24.05
CA SER A 456 -19.30 -16.29 24.66
C SER A 456 -19.32 -16.26 26.20
N GLY A 457 -19.36 -15.07 26.81
CA GLY A 457 -19.28 -14.88 28.26
C GLY A 457 -17.87 -15.04 28.85
N TRP A 458 -16.84 -15.14 28.00
CA TRP A 458 -15.45 -15.30 28.44
C TRP A 458 -14.77 -13.97 28.80
N ILE A 459 -15.04 -12.91 28.04
CA ILE A 459 -14.42 -11.59 28.24
C ILE A 459 -14.68 -11.08 29.65
N GLN A 460 -13.62 -10.59 30.29
CA GLN A 460 -13.71 -9.90 31.57
C GLN A 460 -14.42 -8.55 31.39
N PRO A 461 -15.57 -8.32 32.05
CA PRO A 461 -16.22 -7.02 32.03
C PRO A 461 -15.36 -6.00 32.80
N ASP A 462 -15.39 -4.74 32.36
CA ASP A 462 -14.81 -3.62 33.11
C ASP A 462 -15.91 -2.79 33.78
N ASP A 463 -15.52 -1.76 34.53
CA ASP A 463 -16.45 -0.89 35.26
C ASP A 463 -17.45 -0.15 34.34
N PHE A 464 -17.20 -0.14 33.03
CA PHE A 464 -17.94 0.69 32.08
C PHE A 464 -18.72 -0.11 31.03
N SER A 465 -18.30 -1.32 30.73
CA SER A 465 -18.81 -2.12 29.62
C SER A 465 -18.74 -3.61 29.95
N SER A 466 -19.67 -4.37 29.39
CA SER A 466 -19.59 -5.84 29.45
C SER A 466 -18.49 -6.40 28.54
N ASN A 467 -17.94 -5.58 27.64
CA ASN A 467 -16.88 -5.96 26.73
C ASN A 467 -16.01 -4.72 26.43
N PRO A 468 -14.83 -4.61 27.05
CA PRO A 468 -13.91 -3.48 26.86
C PRO A 468 -13.47 -3.28 25.40
N GLU A 469 -13.56 -4.31 24.54
CA GLU A 469 -13.24 -4.19 23.12
C GLU A 469 -14.30 -3.41 22.33
N ASN A 470 -15.51 -3.23 22.87
CA ASN A 470 -16.52 -2.38 22.25
C ASN A 470 -16.43 -0.91 22.70
N ASP A 471 -15.56 -0.62 23.66
CA ASP A 471 -15.35 0.74 24.17
C ASP A 471 -14.20 1.43 23.41
N VAL A 472 -14.52 2.58 22.81
CA VAL A 472 -13.56 3.41 22.05
C VAL A 472 -12.77 4.32 22.99
N ARG A 473 -11.98 3.72 23.87
CA ARG A 473 -11.22 4.49 24.90
C ARG A 473 -9.72 4.25 24.86
N SER A 474 -9.27 3.11 24.35
CA SER A 474 -7.83 2.84 24.31
C SER A 474 -7.13 3.81 23.36
N PHE A 475 -5.91 4.18 23.72
CA PHE A 475 -5.11 5.11 22.92
C PHE A 475 -4.92 4.58 21.50
N GLY A 476 -4.71 3.26 21.33
CA GLY A 476 -4.56 2.63 20.02
C GLY A 476 -5.78 2.84 19.13
N GLN A 477 -6.99 2.67 19.68
CA GLN A 477 -8.24 2.89 18.95
C GLN A 477 -8.45 4.34 18.53
N ILE A 478 -8.25 5.28 19.47
CA ILE A 478 -8.43 6.71 19.21
C ILE A 478 -7.40 7.20 18.18
N ALA A 479 -6.13 6.81 18.32
CA ALA A 479 -5.08 7.17 17.38
C ALA A 479 -5.39 6.66 15.96
N ALA A 480 -5.88 5.44 15.82
CA ALA A 480 -6.26 4.86 14.53
C ALA A 480 -7.43 5.61 13.87
N ILE A 481 -8.47 5.96 14.65
CA ILE A 481 -9.61 6.74 14.16
C ILE A 481 -9.18 8.16 13.76
N VAL A 482 -8.43 8.86 14.62
CA VAL A 482 -7.97 10.22 14.36
C VAL A 482 -7.05 10.27 13.14
N ALA A 483 -6.12 9.32 13.01
CA ALA A 483 -5.26 9.22 11.84
C ALA A 483 -6.10 9.04 10.56
N SER A 484 -7.07 8.13 10.57
CA SER A 484 -7.96 7.88 9.43
C SER A 484 -8.82 9.10 9.09
N GLY A 485 -9.39 9.76 10.10
CA GLY A 485 -10.19 10.98 9.94
C GLY A 485 -9.38 12.16 9.41
N SER A 486 -8.14 12.33 9.89
CA SER A 486 -7.25 13.40 9.45
C SER A 486 -6.93 13.33 7.95
N ILE A 487 -6.85 12.11 7.41
CA ILE A 487 -6.62 11.86 5.98
C ILE A 487 -7.82 12.33 5.16
N VAL A 488 -9.03 12.00 5.62
CA VAL A 488 -10.27 12.43 4.96
C VAL A 488 -10.37 13.96 4.97
N LEU A 489 -10.09 14.59 6.11
CA LEU A 489 -10.09 16.05 6.24
C LEU A 489 -9.04 16.72 5.34
N ALA A 490 -7.80 16.23 5.36
CA ALA A 490 -6.73 16.76 4.52
C ALA A 490 -7.07 16.65 3.02
N ALA A 491 -7.80 15.62 2.65
CA ALA A 491 -8.23 15.44 1.28
C ALA A 491 -9.39 16.35 0.87
N PHE A 492 -10.36 16.60 1.77
CA PHE A 492 -11.42 17.58 1.53
C PHE A 492 -10.88 19.02 1.47
N ASP A 493 -9.85 19.34 2.26
CA ASP A 493 -9.21 20.66 2.22
C ASP A 493 -8.61 20.93 0.83
N ARG A 494 -7.97 19.93 0.23
CA ARG A 494 -7.48 20.02 -1.17
C ARG A 494 -8.59 20.07 -2.21
N TRP A 495 -9.81 19.63 -1.88
CA TRP A 495 -10.94 19.66 -2.80
C TRP A 495 -11.52 21.07 -2.95
N LYS A 496 -11.38 21.94 -1.95
CA LYS A 496 -12.13 23.21 -1.86
C LYS A 496 -11.90 24.10 -3.10
N PRO A 497 -12.91 24.26 -3.98
CA PRO A 497 -12.75 24.98 -5.22
C PRO A 497 -12.69 26.49 -4.96
N GLY A 498 -11.49 27.08 -5.00
CA GLY A 498 -11.33 28.53 -5.02
C GLY A 498 -10.33 29.14 -4.03
N TRP A 499 -9.78 28.38 -3.08
CA TRP A 499 -8.83 28.95 -2.11
C TRP A 499 -7.50 29.41 -2.75
N TRP A 500 -7.05 28.75 -3.82
CA TRP A 500 -5.87 29.18 -4.59
C TRP A 500 -6.10 30.39 -5.49
N ARG A 501 -7.34 30.87 -5.73
CA ARG A 501 -7.53 32.16 -6.44
C ARG A 501 -6.97 33.31 -5.59
N SER A 502 -7.16 33.27 -4.28
CA SER A 502 -6.62 34.32 -3.40
C SER A 502 -5.10 34.42 -3.41
N TRP A 503 -4.37 33.31 -3.61
CA TRP A 503 -2.91 33.32 -3.61
C TRP A 503 -2.27 33.87 -4.90
N TYR A 504 -3.03 33.98 -5.99
CA TYR A 504 -2.52 34.51 -7.26
C TYR A 504 -3.15 35.84 -7.65
N ASP A 505 -4.24 36.24 -7.02
CA ASP A 505 -4.91 37.51 -7.28
C ASP A 505 -4.41 38.66 -6.37
N GLU A 506 -3.47 38.41 -5.44
CA GLU A 506 -2.92 39.44 -4.52
C GLU A 506 -1.63 40.12 -5.01
N ASP A 507 -1.01 39.69 -6.12
CA ASP A 507 0.23 40.29 -6.65
C ASP A 507 0.01 41.31 -7.80
N ASP A 508 -1.24 41.67 -8.10
CA ASP A 508 -1.59 42.60 -9.20
C ASP A 508 -2.10 44.00 -8.73
N GLU A 509 -1.83 44.41 -7.48
CA GLU A 509 -2.04 45.81 -7.02
C GLU A 509 -0.76 46.64 -6.86
#